data_AF-A0A5P2B9G0-F1
#
_entry.id   AF-A0A5P2B9G0-F1
#
_cell.length_a   1.000
_cell.length_b   1.000
_cell.length_c   1.000
_cell.angle_alpha   90.00
_cell.angle_beta   90.00
_cell.angle_gamma   90.00
#
_symmetry.space_group_name_H-M   'P 1'
#
loop_
_entity.id
_entity.type
_entity.pdbx_description
1 polymer ?
#
loop_
_entity_poly.entity_id
_entity_poly.type
_entity_poly.pdbx_seq_one_letter_code
_entity_poly.pdbx_strand_id
1 'polypeptide(L)'
;MADVHPEGTALFPIDARDKLALRLQNAVNGFVDGPRAAVENADRILEEAIADLTHTLTERRNALRTTWQSHAAEVPPGETGTPAATSETAPAGDTEQLRLALQDYRETAERLLRL
;
A
#
# COMPACT_ATOMS: atom_id res chain seq x y z
N MET A 1 14.07 -7.21 22.03
CA MET A 1 13.80 -5.86 21.51
C MET A 1 13.24 -6.07 20.11
N ALA A 2 11.92 -6.19 20.02
CA ALA A 2 11.22 -6.47 18.77
C ALA A 2 11.30 -5.23 17.89
N ASP A 3 11.79 -5.42 16.67
CA ASP A 3 11.88 -4.41 15.64
C ASP A 3 10.47 -3.89 15.35
N VAL A 4 10.23 -2.64 15.74
CA VAL A 4 8.98 -1.93 15.46
C VAL A 4 9.05 -1.54 14.00
N HIS A 5 8.38 -2.29 13.12
CA HIS A 5 8.25 -1.92 11.71
C HIS A 5 7.55 -0.53 11.61
N PRO A 6 8.26 0.55 11.25
CA PRO A 6 7.64 1.87 11.10
C PRO A 6 6.88 2.01 9.77
N GLU A 7 7.00 1.01 8.88
CA GLU A 7 6.33 0.91 7.58
C GLU A 7 4.79 0.84 7.70
N GLY A 8 4.29 0.49 8.89
CA GLY A 8 2.87 0.30 9.17
C GLY A 8 2.12 1.57 9.58
N THR A 9 2.75 2.76 9.67
CA THR A 9 2.12 3.90 10.38
C THR A 9 1.66 5.07 9.49
N ALA A 10 2.16 5.23 8.27
CA ALA A 10 1.72 6.34 7.41
C ALA A 10 1.61 5.93 5.93
N LEU A 11 0.46 6.24 5.29
CA LEU A 11 0.27 6.02 3.85
C LEU A 11 1.15 6.95 2.99
N PHE A 12 1.60 8.03 3.60
CA PHE A 12 2.65 8.91 3.09
C PHE A 12 3.86 8.77 4.03
N PRO A 13 5.08 8.60 3.51
CA PRO A 13 6.27 8.88 4.29
C PRO A 13 6.13 10.28 4.89
N ILE A 14 6.39 10.44 6.20
CA ILE A 14 6.29 11.73 6.88
C ILE A 14 7.14 12.78 6.16
N ASP A 15 8.32 12.38 5.67
CA ASP A 15 9.22 13.20 4.86
C ASP A 15 8.58 13.70 3.55
N ALA A 16 7.77 12.87 2.89
CA ALA A 16 7.09 13.24 1.66
C ALA A 16 5.95 14.23 1.92
N ARG A 17 5.24 14.10 3.06
CA ARG A 17 4.22 15.06 3.50
C ARG A 17 4.83 16.42 3.82
N ASP A 18 5.93 16.45 4.57
CA ASP A 18 6.60 17.70 4.96
C ASP A 18 7.19 18.42 3.74
N LYS A 19 7.77 17.65 2.81
CA LYS A 19 8.27 18.17 1.53
C LYS A 19 7.15 18.77 0.68
N LEU A 20 5.99 18.13 0.64
CA LEU A 20 4.81 18.65 -0.07
C LEU A 20 4.29 19.94 0.56
N ALA A 21 4.16 19.98 1.89
CA ALA A 21 3.74 21.17 2.61
C ALA A 21 4.67 22.35 2.34
N LEU A 22 5.99 22.12 2.38
CA LEU A 22 7.00 23.14 2.10
C LEU A 22 6.91 23.65 0.65
N ARG A 23 6.76 22.74 -0.33
CA ARG A 23 6.61 23.10 -1.75
C ARG A 23 5.35 23.92 -2.00
N LEU A 24 4.23 23.52 -1.40
CA LEU A 24 2.96 24.24 -1.53
C LEU A 24 3.04 25.64 -0.90
N GLN A 25 3.66 25.75 0.28
CA GLN A 25 3.88 27.03 0.94
C GLN A 25 4.74 27.97 0.08
N ASN A 26 5.79 27.45 -0.57
CA ASN A 26 6.61 28.22 -1.50
C ASN A 26 5.81 28.69 -2.74
N ALA A 27 4.93 27.84 -3.29
CA ALA A 27 4.05 28.22 -4.40
C ALA A 27 3.07 29.34 -3.98
N VAL A 28 2.48 29.23 -2.79
CA VAL A 28 1.57 30.26 -2.24
C VAL A 28 2.30 31.58 -1.98
N ASN A 29 3.53 31.54 -1.47
CA ASN A 29 4.34 32.75 -1.29
C ASN A 29 4.64 33.45 -2.63
N GLY A 30 4.85 32.68 -3.70
CA GLY A 30 5.04 33.22 -5.06
C GLY A 30 3.79 33.82 -5.70
N PHE A 31 2.61 33.68 -5.08
CA PHE A 31 1.37 34.25 -5.59
C PHE A 31 1.40 35.78 -5.66
N VAL A 32 2.12 36.42 -4.73
CA VAL A 32 2.25 37.88 -4.68
C VAL A 32 3.00 38.42 -5.90
N ASP A 33 3.97 37.66 -6.41
CA ASP A 33 4.82 38.04 -7.55
C ASP A 33 4.22 37.60 -8.90
N GLY A 34 3.47 36.49 -8.91
CA GLY A 34 2.96 35.89 -10.14
C GLY A 34 1.78 34.95 -9.87
N PRO A 35 0.55 35.45 -9.78
CA PRO A 35 -0.60 34.66 -9.33
C PRO A 35 -0.91 33.48 -10.25
N ARG A 36 -0.75 33.62 -11.57
CA ARG A 36 -0.92 32.49 -12.53
C ARG A 36 0.16 31.42 -12.33
N ALA A 37 1.42 31.82 -12.30
CA ALA A 37 2.55 30.90 -12.15
C ALA A 37 2.50 30.16 -10.80
N ALA A 38 2.07 30.83 -9.73
CA ALA A 38 1.87 30.22 -8.41
C ALA A 38 0.83 29.11 -8.43
N VAL A 39 -0.30 29.33 -9.11
CA VAL A 39 -1.37 28.33 -9.25
C VAL A 39 -0.91 27.16 -10.12
N GLU A 40 -0.27 27.41 -11.25
CA GLU A 40 0.30 26.36 -12.11
C GLU A 40 1.34 25.51 -11.34
N ASN A 41 2.15 26.15 -10.50
CA ASN A 41 3.12 25.45 -9.67
C ASN A 41 2.45 24.62 -8.57
N ALA A 42 1.41 25.14 -7.93
CA ALA A 42 0.63 24.41 -6.94
C ALA A 42 -0.08 23.19 -7.56
N ASP A 43 -0.63 23.33 -8.76
CA ASP A 43 -1.25 22.25 -9.53
C ASP A 43 -0.25 21.13 -9.83
N ARG A 44 0.93 21.47 -10.35
CA ARG A 44 2.02 20.50 -10.58
C ARG A 44 2.48 19.80 -9.30
N ILE A 45 2.59 20.53 -8.19
CA ILE A 45 2.96 19.94 -6.89
C ILE A 45 1.91 18.91 -6.46
N LEU A 46 0.63 19.20 -6.66
CA LEU A 46 -0.47 18.29 -6.35
C LEU A 46 -0.48 17.07 -7.27
N GLU A 47 -0.22 17.26 -8.57
CA GLU A 47 -0.09 16.15 -9.53
C GLU A 47 1.03 15.18 -9.12
N GLU A 48 2.21 15.70 -8.82
CA GLU A 48 3.35 14.91 -8.32
C GLU A 48 2.97 14.12 -7.05
N ALA A 49 2.23 14.76 -6.13
CA ALA A 49 1.79 14.12 -4.90
C ALA A 49 0.84 12.95 -5.12
N ILE A 50 -0.11 13.12 -6.06
CA ILE A 50 -1.08 12.09 -6.42
C ILE A 50 -0.36 10.91 -7.09
N ALA A 51 0.64 11.20 -7.94
CA ALA A 51 1.46 10.19 -8.58
C ALA A 51 2.27 9.39 -7.55
N ASP A 52 2.96 10.07 -6.64
CA ASP A 52 3.73 9.44 -5.55
C ASP A 52 2.82 8.59 -4.66
N LEU A 53 1.65 9.10 -4.25
CA LEU A 53 0.68 8.35 -3.46
C LEU A 53 0.22 7.08 -4.19
N THR A 54 -0.15 7.20 -5.46
CA THR A 54 -0.61 6.07 -6.26
C THR A 54 0.49 5.02 -6.43
N HIS A 55 1.73 5.46 -6.57
CA HIS A 55 2.90 4.59 -6.66
C HIS A 55 3.10 3.81 -5.35
N THR A 56 3.17 4.49 -4.20
CA THR A 56 3.32 3.85 -2.88
C THR A 56 2.17 2.88 -2.58
N LEU A 57 0.93 3.22 -2.92
CA LEU A 57 -0.22 2.32 -2.76
C LEU A 57 -0.15 1.10 -3.67
N THR A 58 0.36 1.28 -4.90
CA THR A 58 0.57 0.18 -5.84
C THR A 58 1.65 -0.77 -5.34
N GLU A 59 2.75 -0.24 -4.82
CA GLU A 59 3.82 -1.03 -4.19
C GLU A 59 3.31 -1.81 -2.99
N ARG A 60 2.59 -1.16 -2.06
CA ARG A 60 2.00 -1.83 -0.90
C ARG A 60 1.02 -2.93 -1.31
N ARG A 61 0.12 -2.66 -2.26
CA ARG A 61 -0.80 -3.68 -2.80
C ARG A 61 -0.04 -4.85 -3.41
N ASN A 62 1.03 -4.59 -4.15
CA ASN A 62 1.84 -5.64 -4.77
C ASN A 62 2.61 -6.45 -3.72
N ALA A 63 3.16 -5.81 -2.68
CA ALA A 63 3.81 -6.49 -1.57
C ALA A 63 2.82 -7.43 -0.83
N LEU A 64 1.63 -6.91 -0.48
CA LEU A 64 0.53 -7.70 0.08
C LEU A 64 0.13 -8.85 -0.84
N ARG A 65 0.10 -8.62 -2.16
CA ARG A 65 -0.23 -9.67 -3.13
C ARG A 65 0.83 -10.78 -3.14
N THR A 66 2.10 -10.40 -3.12
CA THR A 66 3.21 -11.36 -3.09
C THR A 66 3.20 -12.18 -1.81
N THR A 67 2.95 -11.58 -0.64
CA THR A 67 2.96 -12.33 0.63
C THR A 67 1.92 -13.45 0.65
N TRP A 68 0.65 -13.19 0.28
CA TRP A 68 -0.37 -14.25 0.27
C TRP A 68 -0.17 -15.25 -0.87
N GLN A 69 0.34 -14.83 -2.03
CA GLN A 69 0.62 -15.76 -3.14
C GLN A 69 1.81 -16.68 -2.85
N SER A 70 2.85 -16.18 -2.19
CA SER A 70 3.99 -17.00 -1.76
C SER A 70 3.57 -18.08 -0.77
N HIS A 71 2.69 -17.75 0.19
CA HIS A 71 2.17 -18.75 1.13
C HIS A 71 1.26 -19.80 0.46
N ALA A 72 0.54 -19.45 -0.61
CA ALA A 72 -0.25 -20.41 -1.39
C ALA A 72 0.64 -21.34 -2.27
N ALA A 73 1.86 -20.92 -2.61
CA ALA A 73 2.78 -21.66 -3.48
C ALA A 73 3.74 -22.60 -2.73
N GLU A 74 3.89 -22.45 -1.40
CA GLU A 74 4.75 -23.29 -0.55
C GLU A 74 4.08 -24.63 -0.18
N VAL A 75 3.31 -25.19 -1.12
CA VAL A 75 2.81 -26.57 -1.05
C VAL A 75 3.90 -27.48 -1.61
N PRO A 76 4.54 -28.35 -0.79
CA PRO A 76 5.55 -29.28 -1.29
C PRO A 76 4.91 -30.28 -2.27
N PRO A 77 5.51 -30.52 -3.45
CA PRO A 77 5.15 -31.64 -4.31
C PRO A 77 5.74 -32.92 -3.72
N GLY A 78 5.09 -33.47 -2.70
CA GLY A 78 5.48 -34.72 -2.09
C GLY A 78 4.30 -35.35 -1.37
N GLU A 79 3.85 -36.50 -1.89
CA GLU A 79 2.72 -37.31 -1.44
C GLU A 79 1.36 -36.81 -1.99
N THR A 80 0.93 -37.29 -3.15
CA THR A 80 0.18 -38.55 -3.19
C THR A 80 0.15 -39.12 -4.61
N GLY A 81 0.84 -40.24 -4.81
CA GLY A 81 0.40 -41.19 -5.84
C GLY A 81 -0.82 -41.93 -5.29
N THR A 82 -2.04 -41.47 -5.62
CA THR A 82 -3.28 -42.27 -5.79
C THR A 82 -4.41 -41.33 -6.22
N PRO A 83 -5.08 -41.55 -7.37
CA PRO A 83 -6.25 -40.77 -7.75
C PRO A 83 -7.51 -41.44 -7.18
N ALA A 84 -8.01 -40.94 -6.04
CA ALA A 84 -9.35 -41.29 -5.57
C ALA A 84 -9.93 -40.19 -4.68
N ALA A 85 -10.88 -39.46 -5.26
CA ALA A 85 -12.05 -38.80 -4.66
C ALA A 85 -11.89 -38.00 -3.34
N THR A 86 -12.43 -36.77 -3.39
CA THR A 86 -12.84 -35.90 -2.28
C THR A 86 -11.81 -34.86 -1.81
N SER A 87 -11.51 -33.89 -2.67
CA SER A 87 -10.95 -32.60 -2.22
C SER A 87 -12.08 -31.75 -1.61
N GLU A 88 -12.52 -32.07 -0.40
CA GLU A 88 -13.47 -31.24 0.38
C GLU A 88 -12.91 -30.84 1.75
N THR A 89 -11.59 -30.74 1.86
CA THR A 89 -10.95 -30.04 2.97
C THR A 89 -9.68 -29.40 2.43
N ALA A 90 -9.81 -28.21 1.84
CA ALA A 90 -8.65 -27.32 1.73
C ALA A 90 -8.06 -27.20 3.16
N PRO A 91 -6.73 -27.32 3.32
CA PRO A 91 -6.13 -27.33 4.64
C PRO A 91 -6.54 -26.05 5.37
N ALA A 92 -7.00 -26.17 6.62
CA ALA A 92 -7.50 -25.04 7.41
C ALA A 92 -6.51 -23.85 7.46
N GLY A 93 -5.21 -24.10 7.26
CA GLY A 93 -4.17 -23.08 7.11
C GLY A 93 -4.41 -22.13 5.93
N ASP A 94 -4.83 -22.62 4.77
CA ASP A 94 -5.10 -21.79 3.59
C ASP A 94 -6.25 -20.82 3.85
N THR A 95 -7.29 -21.29 4.54
CA THR A 95 -8.45 -20.45 4.90
C THR A 95 -8.10 -19.38 5.92
N GLU A 96 -7.22 -19.67 6.89
CA GLU A 96 -6.79 -18.71 7.90
C GLU A 96 -5.86 -17.64 7.32
N GLN A 97 -4.95 -18.05 6.43
CA GLN A 97 -4.11 -17.12 5.67
C GLN A 97 -4.94 -16.18 4.78
N LEU A 98 -6.00 -16.68 4.13
CA LEU A 98 -6.93 -15.85 3.36
C LEU A 98 -7.68 -14.85 4.24
N ARG A 99 -8.05 -15.22 5.48
CA ARG A 99 -8.65 -14.28 6.44
C ARG A 99 -7.68 -13.18 6.85
N LEU A 100 -6.43 -13.53 7.14
CA LEU A 100 -5.38 -12.56 7.48
C LEU A 100 -5.10 -11.60 6.32
N ALA A 101 -5.00 -12.12 5.09
CA ALA A 101 -4.82 -11.29 3.90
C ALA A 101 -6.00 -10.31 3.71
N LEU A 102 -7.24 -10.78 3.86
CA LEU A 102 -8.43 -9.92 3.75
C LEU A 102 -8.48 -8.84 4.85
N GLN A 103 -8.06 -9.18 6.08
CA GLN A 103 -7.95 -8.23 7.17
C GLN A 103 -6.94 -7.12 6.87
N ASP A 104 -5.81 -7.47 6.26
CA ASP A 104 -4.75 -6.51 5.89
C ASP A 104 -5.19 -5.60 4.73
N TYR A 105 -5.91 -6.14 3.74
CA TYR A 105 -6.58 -5.34 2.70
C TYR A 105 -7.60 -4.37 3.30
N ARG A 106 -8.43 -4.84 4.25
CA ARG A 106 -9.43 -3.99 4.93
C ARG A 106 -8.77 -2.87 5.72
N GLU A 107 -7.75 -3.17 6.51
CA GLU A 107 -7.03 -2.16 7.30
C GLU A 107 -6.40 -1.10 6.38
N THR A 108 -5.81 -1.52 5.27
CA THR A 108 -5.25 -0.62 4.26
C THR A 108 -6.32 0.29 3.65
N ALA A 109 -7.49 -0.26 3.31
CA ALA A 109 -8.61 0.51 2.76
C ALA A 109 -9.25 1.46 3.78
N GLU A 110 -9.46 1.02 5.02
CA GLU A 110 -9.98 1.88 6.10
C GLU A 110 -9.03 3.04 6.42
N ARG A 111 -7.73 2.85 6.22
CA ARG A 111 -6.76 3.91 6.40
C ARG A 111 -6.82 4.93 5.27
N LEU A 112 -7.05 4.49 4.04
CA LEU A 112 -7.29 5.38 2.90
C LEU A 112 -8.54 6.24 3.11
N LEU A 113 -9.59 5.66 3.71
CA LEU A 113 -10.83 6.37 4.01
C LEU A 113 -10.74 7.34 5.20
N ARG A 114 -9.67 7.28 5.99
CA ARG A 114 -9.41 8.16 7.15
C ARG A 114 -8.47 9.33 6.83
N LEU A 115 -7.96 9.41 5.60
CA LEU A 115 -7.30 10.60 5.04
C LEU A 115 -8.33 11.70 4.77
#